data_AF-A0A6C0EQB3-F1
#
_entry.id   AF-A0A6C0EQB3-F1
#
_cell.length_a   1.000
_cell.length_b   1.000
_cell.length_c   1.000
_cell.angle_alpha   90.00
_cell.angle_beta   90.00
_cell.angle_gamma   90.00
#
_symmetry.space_group_name_H-M   'P 1'
#
loop_
_entity.id
_entity.type
_entity.pdbx_description
1 polymer ?
#
loop_
_entity_poly.entity_id
_entity_poly.type
_entity_poly.pdbx_seq_one_letter_code
_entity_poly.pdbx_strand_id
1 'polypeptide(L)'
;MENDNSILNDDWINNFEKNDKLYKDFYKDDLYYTNINFIYLNKANEIEKIKNESFIMSKVNSITREEIIRILKNHSFDNGIRYGLLSILRYNITIESERVVNFLNEKDISLYNEQFLVPINNIDEIVFEKTIHMFHDLNDIIIIFYEKNNNTSSHNNTTKRVFLSTSSSRKKTLKKTI
;
A
#
# COMPACT_ATOMS: atom_id res chain seq x y z
N MET A 1 20.27 -42.87 49.54
CA MET A 1 20.36 -41.75 48.58
C MET A 1 19.26 -41.99 47.56
N GLU A 2 18.05 -41.52 47.87
CA GLU A 2 16.92 -41.57 46.94
C GLU A 2 17.24 -40.66 45.76
N ASN A 3 17.30 -41.24 44.57
CA ASN A 3 17.38 -40.50 43.33
C ASN A 3 15.97 -40.00 43.00
N ASP A 4 15.61 -38.85 43.57
CA ASP A 4 14.46 -38.06 43.13
C ASP A 4 14.79 -37.43 41.76
N ASN A 5 14.85 -38.28 40.73
CA ASN A 5 14.69 -37.83 39.36
C ASN A 5 13.19 -37.66 39.12
N SER A 6 12.64 -36.52 39.58
CA SER A 6 11.34 -36.05 39.13
C SER A 6 11.44 -35.76 37.63
N ILE A 7 11.13 -36.76 36.82
CA ILE A 7 10.94 -36.59 35.37
C ILE A 7 9.80 -35.57 35.22
N LEU A 8 10.15 -34.37 34.76
CA LEU A 8 9.20 -33.30 34.49
C LEU A 8 8.22 -33.83 33.43
N ASN A 9 6.94 -33.96 33.78
CA ASN A 9 5.93 -34.40 32.84
C ASN A 9 5.55 -33.22 31.92
N ASP A 10 6.12 -33.22 30.73
CA ASP A 10 5.92 -32.18 29.71
C ASP A 10 4.79 -32.50 28.72
N ASP A 11 3.98 -33.54 28.98
CA ASP A 11 2.90 -33.95 28.08
C ASP A 11 1.86 -32.83 27.87
N TRP A 12 1.60 -32.03 28.91
CA TRP A 12 0.70 -30.88 28.81
C TRP A 12 1.27 -29.77 27.91
N ILE A 13 2.58 -29.51 27.97
CA ILE A 13 3.28 -28.52 27.12
C ILE A 13 3.21 -28.99 25.66
N ASN A 14 3.57 -30.25 25.40
CA ASN A 14 3.56 -30.82 24.07
C ASN A 14 2.15 -30.84 23.45
N ASN A 15 1.11 -31.12 24.25
CA ASN A 15 -0.26 -31.07 23.77
C ASN A 15 -0.75 -29.64 23.53
N PHE A 16 -0.34 -28.69 24.36
CA PHE A 16 -0.63 -27.27 24.15
C PHE A 16 0.01 -26.77 22.84
N GLU A 17 1.30 -27.03 22.62
CA GLU A 17 1.98 -26.62 21.39
C GLU A 17 1.38 -27.24 20.12
N LYS A 18 0.94 -28.49 20.19
CA LYS A 18 0.25 -29.16 19.07
C LYS A 18 -1.08 -28.47 18.76
N ASN A 19 -1.85 -28.13 19.78
CA ASN A 19 -3.13 -27.46 19.60
C ASN A 19 -2.95 -26.01 19.14
N ASP A 20 -1.98 -25.28 19.69
CA ASP A 20 -1.71 -23.88 19.33
C ASP A 20 -1.30 -23.75 17.85
N LYS A 21 -0.51 -24.70 17.34
CA LYS A 21 -0.16 -24.76 15.90
C LYS A 21 -1.38 -24.86 14.97
N LEU A 22 -2.48 -25.49 15.41
CA LEU A 22 -3.71 -25.56 14.62
C LEU A 22 -4.40 -24.20 14.51
N TYR A 23 -4.15 -23.29 15.44
CA TYR A 23 -4.74 -21.95 15.46
C TYR A 23 -3.82 -20.87 14.89
N LYS A 24 -2.62 -21.24 14.44
CA LYS A 24 -1.62 -20.30 13.90
C LYS A 24 -2.20 -19.40 12.83
N ASP A 25 -3.05 -19.94 11.97
CA ASP A 25 -3.66 -19.23 10.84
C ASP A 25 -4.60 -18.09 11.26
N PHE A 26 -5.09 -18.12 12.50
CA PHE A 26 -5.99 -17.11 13.08
C PHE A 26 -5.24 -16.00 13.83
N TYR A 27 -3.94 -16.15 14.05
CA TYR A 27 -3.13 -15.11 14.67
C TYR A 27 -2.72 -14.06 13.65
N LYS A 28 -2.57 -12.82 14.13
CA LYS A 28 -2.01 -11.74 13.33
C LYS A 28 -0.54 -12.01 13.08
N ASP A 29 -0.15 -11.92 11.82
CA ASP A 29 1.22 -12.09 11.38
C ASP A 29 1.63 -10.94 10.46
N ASP A 30 2.93 -10.78 10.29
CA ASP A 30 3.51 -9.78 9.42
C ASP A 30 3.38 -10.16 7.93
N LEU A 31 3.13 -9.17 7.08
CA LEU A 31 3.03 -9.32 5.64
C LEU A 31 4.41 -9.18 4.99
N TYR A 32 4.75 -10.17 4.18
CA TYR A 32 5.98 -10.21 3.38
C TYR A 32 5.72 -9.95 1.90
N TYR A 33 4.47 -10.12 1.45
CA TYR A 33 4.04 -9.88 0.09
C TYR A 33 2.60 -9.34 0.07
N THR A 34 2.18 -8.80 -1.07
CA THR A 34 0.80 -8.37 -1.37
C THR A 34 0.58 -8.51 -2.87
N ASN A 35 -0.66 -8.59 -3.35
CA ASN A 35 -0.89 -8.50 -4.79
C ASN A 35 -1.16 -7.05 -5.20
N ILE A 36 -0.78 -6.75 -6.43
CA ILE A 36 -0.98 -5.46 -7.06
C ILE A 36 -1.87 -5.67 -8.26
N ASN A 37 -3.04 -5.05 -8.22
CA ASN A 37 -4.04 -5.07 -9.28
C ASN A 37 -3.91 -3.78 -10.09
N PHE A 38 -3.46 -3.91 -11.33
CA PHE A 38 -3.34 -2.81 -12.28
C PHE A 38 -4.58 -2.76 -13.18
N ILE A 39 -5.33 -1.68 -13.09
CA ILE A 39 -6.53 -1.43 -13.88
C ILE A 39 -6.21 -0.35 -14.91
N TYR A 40 -6.40 -0.63 -16.18
CA TYR A 40 -6.15 0.30 -17.28
C TYR A 40 -7.47 0.77 -17.89
N LEU A 41 -7.66 2.09 -17.91
CA LEU A 41 -8.82 2.75 -18.49
C LEU A 41 -8.46 3.34 -19.85
N ASN A 42 -9.31 3.12 -20.84
CA ASN A 42 -9.21 3.74 -22.15
C ASN A 42 -9.73 5.19 -22.13
N LYS A 43 -9.64 5.89 -23.27
CA LYS A 43 -10.19 7.25 -23.44
C LYS A 43 -11.71 7.39 -23.22
N ALA A 44 -12.46 6.31 -23.33
CA ALA A 44 -13.90 6.28 -23.07
C ALA A 44 -14.22 6.04 -21.58
N ASN A 45 -13.21 5.99 -20.70
CA ASN A 45 -13.30 5.62 -19.29
C ASN A 45 -13.81 4.19 -19.06
N GLU A 46 -13.63 3.29 -20.03
CA GLU A 46 -13.92 1.87 -19.89
C GLU A 46 -12.66 1.11 -19.48
N ILE A 47 -12.84 0.04 -18.71
CA ILE A 47 -11.74 -0.85 -18.33
C ILE A 47 -11.33 -1.64 -19.57
N GLU A 48 -10.13 -1.35 -20.08
CA GLU A 48 -9.54 -2.06 -21.21
C GLU A 48 -8.84 -3.34 -20.75
N LYS A 49 -8.17 -3.26 -19.59
CA LYS A 49 -7.30 -4.33 -19.11
C LYS A 49 -7.17 -4.33 -17.60
N ILE A 50 -7.08 -5.53 -17.05
CA ILE A 50 -6.72 -5.78 -15.65
C ILE A 50 -5.52 -6.73 -15.65
N LYS A 51 -4.48 -6.41 -14.87
CA LYS A 51 -3.34 -7.30 -14.61
C LYS A 51 -3.15 -7.43 -13.11
N ASN A 52 -2.85 -8.64 -12.65
CA ASN A 52 -2.59 -8.90 -11.24
C ASN A 52 -1.19 -9.48 -11.11
N GLU A 53 -0.40 -8.95 -10.19
CA GLU A 53 0.97 -9.39 -9.93
C GLU A 53 1.23 -9.49 -8.44
N SER A 54 1.84 -10.58 -7.98
CA SER A 54 2.29 -10.68 -6.59
C SER A 54 3.60 -9.93 -6.41
N PHE A 55 3.68 -9.12 -5.37
CA PHE A 55 4.83 -8.28 -5.05
C PHE A 55 5.41 -8.65 -3.68
N ILE A 56 6.67 -9.07 -3.68
CA ILE A 56 7.43 -9.35 -2.46
C ILE A 56 8.03 -8.03 -1.96
N MET A 57 7.72 -7.67 -0.72
CA MET A 57 8.17 -6.44 -0.10
C MET A 57 9.63 -6.54 0.35
N SER A 58 10.45 -5.53 0.06
CA SER A 58 11.82 -5.49 0.60
C SER A 58 11.83 -5.22 2.10
N LYS A 59 10.83 -4.50 2.61
CA LYS A 59 10.63 -4.21 4.04
C LYS A 59 9.32 -4.84 4.48
N VAL A 60 9.34 -5.56 5.60
CA VAL A 60 8.15 -6.22 6.15
C VAL A 60 7.05 -5.19 6.39
N ASN A 61 5.82 -5.53 6.00
CA ASN A 61 4.64 -4.68 6.09
C ASN A 61 4.72 -3.34 5.33
N SER A 62 5.68 -3.13 4.44
CA SER A 62 5.68 -1.89 3.66
C SER A 62 6.27 -1.98 2.27
N ILE A 63 5.67 -1.23 1.36
CA ILE A 63 6.25 -0.96 0.05
C ILE A 63 6.89 0.41 0.10
N THR A 64 8.19 0.43 -0.11
CA THR A 64 8.98 1.65 -0.11
C THR A 64 8.61 2.54 -1.29
N ARG A 65 8.91 3.83 -1.14
CA ARG A 65 8.69 4.83 -2.19
C ARG A 65 9.39 4.44 -3.50
N GLU A 66 10.61 3.94 -3.40
CA GLU A 66 11.43 3.53 -4.54
C GLU A 66 10.78 2.36 -5.29
N GLU A 67 10.24 1.39 -4.57
CA GLU A 67 9.52 0.25 -5.14
C GLU A 67 8.25 0.70 -5.87
N ILE A 68 7.45 1.58 -5.25
CA ILE A 68 6.23 2.14 -5.88
C ILE A 68 6.59 2.86 -7.17
N ILE A 69 7.62 3.72 -7.15
CA ILE A 69 8.05 4.45 -8.35
C ILE A 69 8.50 3.46 -9.45
N ARG A 70 9.20 2.40 -9.08
CA ARG A 70 9.61 1.35 -10.04
C ARG A 70 8.40 0.65 -10.64
N ILE A 71 7.45 0.22 -9.81
CA ILE A 71 6.19 -0.40 -10.25
C ILE A 71 5.46 0.54 -11.21
N LEU A 72 5.23 1.78 -10.81
CA LEU A 72 4.51 2.75 -11.65
C LEU A 72 5.19 2.99 -13.00
N LYS A 73 6.53 3.05 -13.03
CA LYS A 73 7.28 3.23 -14.29
C LYS A 73 7.13 2.02 -15.20
N ASN A 74 7.30 0.81 -14.66
CA ASN A 74 7.20 -0.44 -15.43
C ASN A 74 5.81 -0.61 -16.05
N HIS A 75 4.76 -0.15 -15.36
CA HIS A 75 3.37 -0.28 -15.79
C HIS A 75 2.82 0.96 -16.53
N SER A 76 3.62 2.01 -16.70
CA SER A 76 3.21 3.25 -17.39
C SER A 76 3.15 3.13 -18.92
N PHE A 77 3.65 2.03 -19.48
CA PHE A 77 3.59 1.72 -20.90
C PHE A 77 3.10 0.29 -21.10
N ASP A 78 2.08 0.12 -21.93
CA ASP A 78 1.59 -1.20 -22.34
C ASP A 78 1.30 -1.17 -23.83
N ASN A 79 1.87 -2.10 -24.60
CA ASN A 79 1.69 -2.21 -26.05
C ASN A 79 1.91 -0.90 -26.85
N GLY A 80 2.85 -0.06 -26.43
CA GLY A 80 3.16 1.22 -27.08
C GLY A 80 2.21 2.37 -26.71
N ILE A 81 1.20 2.11 -25.89
CA ILE A 81 0.30 3.10 -25.33
C ILE A 81 0.87 3.58 -24.00
N ARG A 82 0.89 4.90 -23.81
CA ARG A 82 1.33 5.52 -22.56
C ARG A 82 0.14 5.73 -21.64
N TYR A 83 0.27 5.26 -20.41
CA TYR A 83 -0.70 5.46 -19.36
C TYR A 83 -0.23 6.46 -18.30
N GLY A 84 -1.17 7.22 -17.76
CA GLY A 84 -0.99 8.08 -16.61
C GLY A 84 -1.56 7.41 -15.36
N LEU A 85 -0.87 7.56 -14.23
CA LEU A 85 -1.46 7.20 -12.95
C LEU A 85 -2.70 8.08 -12.70
N LEU A 86 -3.83 7.44 -12.40
CA LEU A 86 -5.06 8.09 -11.97
C LEU A 86 -5.18 8.06 -10.44
N SER A 87 -5.08 6.86 -9.85
CA SER A 87 -5.21 6.68 -8.40
C SER A 87 -4.51 5.41 -7.93
N ILE A 88 -4.14 5.42 -6.66
CA ILE A 88 -3.65 4.24 -5.94
C ILE A 88 -4.58 4.05 -4.72
N LEU A 89 -5.02 2.82 -4.50
CA LEU A 89 -5.82 2.43 -3.36
C LEU A 89 -5.10 1.30 -2.63
N ARG A 90 -5.00 1.39 -1.31
CA ARG A 90 -4.51 0.32 -0.45
C ARG A 90 -5.70 -0.36 0.20
N TYR A 91 -5.81 -1.66 0.03
CA TYR A 91 -6.74 -2.50 0.78
C TYR A 91 -5.97 -3.28 1.85
N ASN A 92 -6.30 -3.02 3.12
CA ASN A 92 -5.65 -3.69 4.24
C ASN A 92 -6.69 -4.13 5.29
N ILE A 93 -6.87 -5.45 5.45
CA ILE A 93 -7.91 -6.02 6.32
C ILE A 93 -7.38 -6.29 7.73
N THR A 94 -7.74 -5.45 8.69
CA THR A 94 -7.14 -5.47 10.04
C THR A 94 -8.03 -6.11 11.10
N ILE A 95 -9.07 -6.83 10.67
CA ILE A 95 -10.05 -7.46 11.55
C ILE A 95 -9.41 -8.48 12.49
N GLU A 96 -9.91 -8.53 13.71
CA GLU A 96 -9.52 -9.51 14.73
C GLU A 96 -10.40 -10.75 14.65
N SER A 97 -9.84 -11.92 14.97
CA SER A 97 -10.50 -13.22 14.85
C SER A 97 -11.82 -13.26 15.63
N GLU A 98 -11.85 -12.65 16.81
CA GLU A 98 -13.04 -12.51 17.66
C GLU A 98 -14.18 -11.71 17.01
N ARG A 99 -13.84 -10.78 16.11
CA ARG A 99 -14.81 -9.87 15.47
C ARG A 99 -15.27 -10.35 14.09
N VAL A 100 -14.68 -11.40 13.53
CA VAL A 100 -15.02 -11.91 12.19
C VAL A 100 -16.50 -12.29 12.08
N VAL A 101 -17.04 -13.01 13.08
CA VAL A 101 -18.46 -13.42 13.07
C VAL A 101 -19.38 -12.21 13.11
N ASN A 102 -19.05 -11.21 13.92
CA ASN A 102 -19.85 -9.98 14.01
C ASN A 102 -19.80 -9.21 12.69
N PHE A 103 -18.62 -9.09 12.09
CA PHE A 103 -18.44 -8.45 10.79
C PHE A 103 -19.24 -9.12 9.67
N LEU A 104 -19.34 -10.45 9.66
CA LEU A 104 -20.13 -11.18 8.65
C LEU A 104 -21.64 -11.04 8.86
N ASN A 105 -22.09 -10.87 10.10
CA ASN A 105 -23.51 -10.76 10.44
C ASN A 105 -24.03 -9.31 10.43
N GLU A 106 -23.14 -8.32 10.42
CA GLU A 106 -23.49 -6.91 10.36
C GLU A 106 -24.11 -6.58 9.00
N LYS A 107 -25.30 -5.95 9.01
CA LYS A 107 -26.02 -5.64 7.77
C LYS A 107 -25.55 -4.33 7.14
N ASP A 108 -24.99 -3.44 7.95
CA ASP A 108 -24.49 -2.13 7.52
C ASP A 108 -22.99 -2.19 7.18
N ILE A 109 -22.70 -2.68 5.97
CA ILE A 109 -21.35 -2.82 5.40
C ILE A 109 -20.61 -1.46 5.33
N SER A 110 -21.35 -0.36 5.23
CA SER A 110 -20.79 1.00 5.11
C SER A 110 -19.92 1.41 6.30
N LEU A 111 -20.13 0.85 7.49
CA LEU A 111 -19.31 1.15 8.68
C LEU A 111 -17.86 0.69 8.55
N TYR A 112 -17.59 -0.30 7.70
CA TYR A 112 -16.27 -0.93 7.58
C TYR A 112 -15.56 -0.65 6.25
N ASN A 113 -16.29 -0.26 5.21
CA ASN A 113 -15.69 -0.01 3.88
C ASN A 113 -14.61 1.09 3.91
N GLU A 114 -14.82 2.14 4.69
CA GLU A 114 -13.83 3.22 4.85
C GLU A 114 -12.61 2.83 5.68
N GLN A 115 -12.69 1.72 6.43
CA GLN A 115 -11.60 1.28 7.32
C GLN A 115 -10.51 0.55 6.57
N PHE A 116 -10.88 -0.27 5.57
CA PHE A 116 -9.92 -1.17 4.90
C PHE A 116 -9.41 -0.62 3.56
N LEU A 117 -10.25 0.08 2.80
CA LEU A 117 -9.88 0.61 1.48
C LEU A 117 -9.56 2.11 1.57
N VAL A 118 -8.28 2.44 1.50
CA VAL A 118 -7.80 3.82 1.68
C VAL A 118 -7.13 4.33 0.40
N PRO A 119 -7.52 5.52 -0.12
CA PRO A 119 -6.83 6.15 -1.23
C PRO A 119 -5.48 6.72 -0.80
N ILE A 120 -4.46 6.52 -1.63
CA ILE A 120 -3.11 7.02 -1.40
C ILE A 120 -2.89 8.25 -2.26
N ASN A 121 -2.84 9.41 -1.60
CA ASN A 121 -2.75 10.71 -2.26
C ASN A 121 -1.32 11.09 -2.67
N ASN A 122 -0.32 10.58 -1.94
CA ASN A 122 1.10 10.91 -2.15
C ASN A 122 1.90 9.64 -2.43
N ILE A 123 2.89 9.74 -3.33
CA ILE A 123 3.83 8.64 -3.62
C ILE A 123 4.92 8.64 -2.55
N ASP A 124 4.55 8.13 -1.38
CA ASP A 124 5.39 7.88 -0.21
C ASP A 124 5.37 6.38 0.13
N GLU A 125 5.94 5.99 1.26
CA GLU A 125 5.90 4.61 1.74
C GLU A 125 4.46 4.16 2.02
N ILE A 126 4.05 3.01 1.48
CA ILE A 126 2.76 2.38 1.76
C ILE A 126 2.97 1.35 2.85
N VAL A 127 2.41 1.60 4.02
CA VAL A 127 2.51 0.71 5.19
C VAL A 127 1.25 -0.14 5.29
N PHE A 128 1.39 -1.39 5.70
CA PHE A 128 0.32 -2.32 6.05
C PHE A 128 0.34 -2.59 7.54
N GLU A 129 -0.83 -2.74 8.14
CA GLU A 129 -0.94 -3.29 9.48
C GLU A 129 -0.95 -4.82 9.43
N LYS A 130 -0.53 -5.45 10.53
CA LYS A 130 -0.54 -6.90 10.67
C LYS A 130 -1.97 -7.43 10.52
N THR A 131 -2.11 -8.49 9.74
CA THR A 131 -3.40 -9.12 9.48
C THR A 131 -3.37 -10.58 9.89
N ILE A 132 -4.55 -11.15 10.12
CA ILE A 132 -4.68 -12.58 10.39
C ILE A 132 -4.03 -13.35 9.24
N HIS A 133 -3.20 -14.35 9.55
CA HIS A 133 -2.42 -15.07 8.54
C HIS A 133 -3.28 -15.58 7.37
N MET A 134 -4.46 -16.16 7.67
CA MET A 134 -5.43 -16.60 6.64
C MET A 134 -5.92 -15.47 5.70
N PHE A 135 -5.87 -14.21 6.14
CA PHE A 135 -6.32 -13.05 5.38
C PHE A 135 -5.20 -12.30 4.67
N HIS A 136 -3.96 -12.78 4.73
CA HIS A 136 -2.82 -12.14 4.07
C HIS A 136 -3.07 -11.90 2.58
N ASP A 137 -3.62 -12.91 1.89
CA ASP A 137 -3.93 -12.86 0.45
C ASP A 137 -5.04 -11.87 0.08
N LEU A 138 -5.82 -11.39 1.04
CA LEU A 138 -6.85 -10.37 0.79
C LEU A 138 -6.26 -8.98 0.70
N ASN A 139 -5.08 -8.74 1.27
CA ASN A 139 -4.44 -7.42 1.26
C ASN A 139 -3.86 -7.14 -0.11
N ASP A 140 -4.28 -6.03 -0.70
CA ASP A 140 -3.97 -5.70 -2.08
C ASP A 140 -3.73 -4.21 -2.27
N ILE A 141 -3.01 -3.88 -3.34
CA ILE A 141 -2.91 -2.52 -3.86
C ILE A 141 -3.59 -2.46 -5.21
N ILE A 142 -4.49 -1.51 -5.38
CA ILE A 142 -5.17 -1.26 -6.65
C ILE A 142 -4.58 0.00 -7.26
N ILE A 143 -4.00 -0.12 -8.44
CA ILE A 143 -3.43 0.99 -9.18
C ILE A 143 -4.25 1.18 -10.44
N ILE A 144 -4.86 2.36 -10.56
CA ILE A 144 -5.69 2.71 -11.71
C ILE A 144 -4.88 3.64 -12.61
N PHE A 145 -4.81 3.24 -13.88
CA PHE A 145 -4.14 3.94 -14.95
C PHE A 145 -5.15 4.45 -15.96
N TYR A 146 -4.90 5.62 -16.54
CA TYR A 146 -5.71 6.18 -17.62
C TYR A 146 -4.87 6.38 -18.88
N GLU A 147 -5.43 6.11 -20.06
CA GLU A 147 -4.76 6.28 -21.34
C GLU A 147 -4.44 7.77 -21.59
N LYS A 148 -3.16 8.11 -21.80
CA LYS A 148 -2.76 9.47 -22.17
C LYS A 148 -2.93 9.69 -23.67
N ASN A 149 -3.34 10.90 -24.05
CA ASN A 149 -3.27 11.34 -25.43
C ASN A 149 -1.81 11.38 -25.90
N ASN A 150 -1.50 10.65 -26.98
CA ASN A 150 -0.21 10.71 -27.67
C ASN A 150 0.00 12.02 -28.46
N ASN A 151 -0.76 13.07 -28.17
CA ASN A 151 -0.64 14.36 -28.85
C ASN A 151 0.60 15.12 -28.36
N THR A 152 1.76 14.69 -28.85
CA THR A 152 2.93 15.56 -29.01
C THR A 152 3.52 15.41 -30.42
N SER A 153 2.70 15.71 -31.43
CA SER A 153 3.20 16.55 -32.52
C SER A 153 3.33 17.97 -31.97
N SER A 154 4.57 18.48 -31.89
CA SER A 154 4.93 19.90 -31.86
C SER A 154 3.99 20.84 -31.09
N HIS A 155 4.21 21.02 -29.79
CA HIS A 155 3.94 22.31 -29.14
C HIS A 155 5.13 22.64 -28.25
N ASN A 156 5.68 23.82 -28.48
CA ASN A 156 6.85 24.36 -27.82
C ASN A 156 6.63 24.38 -26.31
N ASN A 157 7.16 23.40 -25.58
CA ASN A 157 7.41 23.51 -24.15
C ASN A 157 8.60 24.46 -23.92
N THR A 158 8.47 25.70 -24.39
CA THR A 158 9.18 26.82 -23.78
C THR A 158 8.46 27.06 -22.46
N THR A 159 8.95 26.47 -21.38
CA THR A 159 8.71 27.07 -20.07
C THR A 159 9.16 28.53 -20.21
N LYS A 160 8.24 29.49 -20.08
CA LYS A 160 8.63 30.91 -20.07
C LYS A 160 9.63 31.06 -18.95
N ARG A 161 10.90 31.24 -19.30
CA ARG A 161 11.98 31.51 -18.35
C ARG A 161 11.55 32.71 -17.52
N VAL A 162 11.27 32.48 -16.24
CA VAL A 162 10.96 33.56 -15.30
C VAL A 162 12.27 34.29 -15.04
N PHE A 163 12.45 35.44 -15.68
CA PHE A 163 13.49 36.37 -15.28
C PHE A 163 13.05 37.04 -13.98
N LEU A 164 13.59 36.56 -12.87
CA LEU A 164 13.55 37.31 -11.62
C LEU A 164 14.42 38.56 -11.84
N SER A 165 13.81 39.67 -12.24
CA SER A 165 14.49 40.96 -12.21
C SER A 165 14.74 41.28 -10.74
N THR A 166 15.97 41.06 -10.27
CA THR A 166 16.46 41.68 -9.05
C THR A 166 16.68 43.16 -9.34
N SER A 167 15.58 43.93 -9.42
CA SER A 167 15.66 45.38 -9.36
C SER A 167 16.15 45.72 -7.96
N SER A 168 17.39 46.18 -7.91
CA SER A 168 18.02 46.73 -6.71
C SER A 168 17.13 47.78 -6.06
N SER A 169 16.78 47.58 -4.80
CA SER A 169 16.89 48.66 -3.83
C SER A 169 17.27 48.06 -2.47
N ARG A 170 18.56 48.21 -2.13
CA ARG A 170 19.04 48.10 -0.75
C ARG A 170 18.31 49.18 0.06
N LYS A 171 17.21 48.85 0.73
CA LYS A 171 16.74 49.65 1.87
C LYS A 171 17.64 49.28 3.05
N LYS A 172 18.76 50.00 3.19
CA LYS A 172 19.53 50.03 4.44
C LYS A 172 18.59 50.53 5.53
N THR A 173 18.31 49.71 6.54
CA THR A 173 17.70 50.15 7.79
C THR A 173 18.64 51.16 8.46
N LEU A 174 18.22 52.42 8.55
CA LEU A 174 18.87 53.40 9.43
C LEU A 174 18.41 53.10 10.85
N LYS A 175 19.36 52.73 11.71
CA LYS A 175 19.15 52.55 13.15
C LYS A 175 18.83 53.93 13.75
N LYS A 176 17.65 54.09 14.33
CA LYS A 176 17.24 55.34 15.00
C LYS A 176 17.86 55.34 16.39
N THR A 177 18.76 56.28 16.66
CA THR A 177 19.24 56.59 18.00
C THR A 177 18.32 57.67 18.58
N ILE A 178 17.66 57.37 19.70
CA ILE A 178 17.22 58.33 20.71
C ILE A 178 17.57 57.69 22.05
#